data_AF-G0P6U0-F1
#
_entry.id   AF-G0P6U0-F1
#
_cell.length_a   1.000
_cell.length_b   1.000
_cell.length_c   1.000
_cell.angle_alpha   90.00
_cell.angle_beta   90.00
_cell.angle_gamma   90.00
#
_symmetry.space_group_name_H-M   'P 1'
#
loop_
_entity.id
_entity.type
_entity.pdbx_description
1 polymer ?
#
loop_
_entity_poly.entity_id
_entity_poly.type
_entity_poly.pdbx_seq_one_letter_code
_entity_poly.pdbx_strand_id
1 'polypeptide(L)' 'MAYGSPAPGPRTDLHRYVILMWEHAGRRISVPKPSSRAKFNVKQFIEKNKLGDPIAGNFFLAQHEG' A
#
# COMPACT_ATOMS: atom_id res chain seq x y z
N MET A 1 8.30 2.23 7.86
CA MET A 1 8.65 0.80 7.91
C MET A 1 9.31 0.45 6.59
N ALA A 2 10.32 -0.42 6.54
CA ALA A 2 10.98 -0.80 5.28
C ALA A 2 9.98 -1.48 4.31
N TYR A 3 10.33 -1.65 3.03
CA TYR A 3 9.51 -2.46 2.13
C TYR A 3 9.49 -3.93 2.58
N GLY A 4 8.35 -4.61 2.44
CA GLY A 4 8.20 -6.02 2.77
C GLY A 4 7.91 -6.83 1.52
N SER A 5 8.57 -7.97 1.37
CA SER A 5 8.42 -8.82 0.18
C SER A 5 6.96 -9.30 0.00
N PRO A 6 6.47 -9.42 -1.25
CA PRO A 6 5.18 -10.03 -1.55
C PRO A 6 5.15 -11.51 -1.16
N ALA A 7 4.72 -11.80 0.07
CA ALA A 7 4.63 -13.16 0.60
C ALA A 7 3.17 -13.44 1.05
N PRO A 8 2.27 -13.77 0.11
CA PRO A 8 0.90 -14.15 0.45
C PRO A 8 0.90 -15.48 1.23
N GLY A 9 -0.12 -15.68 2.05
CA GLY A 9 -0.24 -16.90 2.85
C GLY A 9 -0.56 -18.14 1.99
N PRO A 10 -0.32 -19.35 2.50
CA PRO A 10 -0.73 -20.56 1.80
C PRO A 10 -2.27 -20.65 1.74
N ARG A 11 -2.79 -21.18 0.63
CA ARG A 11 -4.23 -21.39 0.38
C ARG A 11 -5.10 -20.12 0.39
N THR A 12 -4.51 -18.96 0.07
CA THR A 12 -5.26 -17.69 -0.09
C THR A 12 -5.35 -17.21 -1.54
N ASP A 13 -4.97 -18.06 -2.49
CA ASP A 13 -4.98 -17.79 -3.93
C ASP A 13 -4.12 -16.56 -4.31
N LEU A 14 -4.33 -16.00 -5.51
CA LEU A 14 -3.65 -14.82 -6.01
C LEU A 14 -4.00 -13.56 -5.20
N HIS A 15 -2.97 -12.95 -4.62
CA HIS A 15 -3.06 -11.65 -3.97
C HIS A 15 -2.69 -10.52 -4.95
N ARG A 16 -3.45 -9.43 -4.90
CA ARG A 16 -3.15 -8.19 -5.64
C ARG A 16 -2.20 -7.32 -4.83
N TYR A 17 -1.04 -7.01 -5.41
CA TYR A 17 -0.11 -6.03 -4.87
C TYR A 17 -0.20 -4.77 -5.71
N VAL A 18 -0.79 -3.72 -5.14
CA VAL A 18 -1.04 -2.45 -5.83
C VAL A 18 -0.05 -1.40 -5.34
N ILE A 19 0.72 -0.84 -6.26
CA ILE A 19 1.66 0.25 -6.02
C ILE A 19 0.97 1.52 -6.53
N LEU A 20 0.81 2.51 -5.66
CA LEU A 20 0.15 3.77 -5.97
C LEU A 20 1.07 4.93 -5.62
N MET A 21 1.01 5.99 -6.42
CA MET A 21 1.81 7.19 -6.24
C MET A 21 0.91 8.43 -6.25
N TRP A 22 1.18 9.37 -5.35
CA TRP A 22 0.51 10.65 -5.25
C TRP A 22 1.53 11.78 -5.22
N GLU A 23 1.12 12.95 -5.68
CA GLU A 23 1.85 14.18 -5.44
C GLU A 23 1.54 14.71 -4.04
N HIS A 24 2.56 15.12 -3.30
CA HIS A 24 2.37 15.67 -1.94
C HIS A 24 2.10 17.19 -1.93
N ALA A 25 2.00 17.85 -3.08
CA ALA A 25 1.73 19.28 -3.21
C ALA A 25 2.61 20.15 -2.28
N GLY A 26 3.92 19.86 -2.25
CA GLY A 26 4.89 20.63 -1.48
C GLY A 26 4.91 20.38 0.04
N ARG A 27 4.07 19.49 0.59
CA ARG A 27 4.10 19.16 2.03
C ARG A 27 4.80 17.84 2.31
N ARG A 28 5.41 17.74 3.48
CA ARG A 28 5.94 16.47 4.00
C ARG A 28 4.85 15.74 4.77
N ILE A 29 4.47 14.56 4.32
CA ILE A 29 3.55 13.68 5.07
C ILE A 29 4.37 12.89 6.08
N SER A 30 4.16 13.18 7.37
CA SER A 30 4.76 12.41 8.47
C SER A 30 3.82 11.30 8.89
N VAL A 31 4.22 10.04 8.68
CA VAL A 31 3.47 8.86 9.10
C VAL A 31 4.28 8.16 10.20
N PRO A 32 3.74 8.06 11.43
CA PRO A 32 4.38 7.28 12.48
C PRO A 32 4.62 5.84 12.01
N LYS A 33 5.71 5.22 12.45
CA LYS A 33 5.98 3.81 12.12
C LYS A 33 4.82 2.96 12.66
N PRO A 34 4.05 2.28 11.80
CA PRO A 34 2.95 1.45 12.28
C PRO A 34 3.51 0.20 12.97
N SER A 35 2.79 -0.31 13.97
CA SER A 35 3.12 -1.57 14.66
C SER A 35 2.81 -2.81 13.81
N SER A 36 1.89 -2.69 12.84
CA SER A 36 1.50 -3.76 11.92
C SER A 36 1.14 -3.20 10.53
N ARG A 37 1.32 -4.02 9.49
CA ARG A 37 0.83 -3.70 8.12
C ARG A 37 -0.61 -4.13 7.89
N ALA A 38 -1.16 -5.00 8.75
CA ALA A 38 -2.50 -5.53 8.58
C ALA A 38 -3.54 -4.41 8.70
N LYS A 39 -4.66 -4.57 7.97
CA LYS A 39 -5.82 -3.65 8.00
C LYS A 39 -5.50 -2.21 7.58
N PHE A 40 -4.40 -1.96 6.88
CA PHE A 40 -4.17 -0.66 6.23
C PHE A 40 -5.25 -0.39 5.19
N ASN A 41 -5.84 0.82 5.22
CA ASN A 41 -6.86 1.25 4.28
C ASN A 41 -6.35 2.47 3.51
N VAL A 42 -6.14 2.29 2.20
CA VAL A 42 -5.61 3.34 1.33
C VAL A 42 -6.58 4.51 1.18
N LYS A 43 -7.90 4.28 1.13
CA LYS A 43 -8.90 5.34 0.99
C LYS A 43 -8.88 6.28 2.20
N GLN A 44 -8.89 5.69 3.41
CA GLN A 44 -8.77 6.46 4.65
C GLN A 44 -7.44 7.22 4.73
N PHE A 45 -6.35 6.64 4.22
CA PHE A 45 -5.06 7.32 4.18
C PHE A 45 -5.07 8.53 3.22
N ILE A 46 -5.70 8.39 2.05
CA ILE A 46 -5.86 9.49 1.08
C ILE A 46 -6.68 10.62 1.68
N GLU A 47 -7.83 10.30 2.28
CA GLU A 47 -8.74 11.27 2.91
C GLU A 47 -8.06 12.01 4.06
N LYS A 48 -7.47 11.27 5.01
CA LYS A 48 -6.76 11.85 6.17
C LYS A 48 -5.67 12.81 5.74
N ASN A 49 -4.96 12.47 4.68
CA ASN A 49 -3.87 13.30 4.20
C ASN A 49 -4.31 14.31 3.15
N LYS A 50 -5.54 14.33 2.62
CA LYS A 50 -5.94 15.21 1.50
C LYS A 50 -5.01 15.06 0.28
N LEU A 51 -4.77 13.80 -0.11
CA LEU A 51 -3.88 13.47 -1.23
C LEU A 51 -4.55 13.58 -2.61
N GLY A 52 -5.89 13.61 -2.68
CA GLY A 52 -6.61 13.58 -3.95
C GLY A 52 -6.41 12.27 -4.70
N ASP A 53 -6.47 12.33 -6.02
CA ASP A 53 -6.34 11.16 -6.90
C ASP A 53 -4.87 10.76 -7.11
N PRO A 54 -4.58 9.44 -7.25
CA PRO A 54 -3.24 8.97 -7.56
C PRO A 54 -2.79 9.45 -8.94
N ILE A 55 -1.55 9.90 -9.05
CA ILE A 55 -0.94 10.34 -10.32
C ILE A 55 -0.38 9.17 -11.14
N ALA A 56 -0.12 8.03 -10.49
CA ALA A 56 0.28 6.80 -11.17
C ALA A 56 -0.07 5.57 -10.32
N GLY A 57 -0.17 4.43 -11.00
CA GLY A 57 -0.35 3.14 -10.35
C GLY A 57 0.23 2.01 -11.19
N ASN A 58 0.66 0.95 -10.51
CA ASN A 58 1.00 -0.33 -11.13
C ASN A 58 0.56 -1.46 -10.22
N PHE A 59 0.44 -2.67 -10.74
CA PHE A 59 0.09 -3.82 -9.93
C PHE A 59 0.68 -5.11 -10.49
N PHE A 60 0.77 -6.11 -9.63
CA PHE A 60 1.04 -7.49 -10.02
C PHE A 60 0.26 -8.44 -9.10
N LEU A 61 0.20 -9.70 -9.53
CA LEU A 61 -0.36 -10.79 -8.75
C LEU A 61 0.77 -11.66 -8.23
N ALA A 62 0.64 -12.14 -7.00
CA ALA A 62 1.50 -13.18 -6.47
C ALA A 62 0.67 -14.16 -5.64
N GLN A 63 1.08 -15.41 -5.61
CA GLN A 63 0.52 -16.46 -4.77
C GLN A 63 1.66 -17.16 -4.04
N HIS A 64 1.33 -17.91 -2.99
CA HIS A 64 2.31 -18.72 -2.29
C HIS A 64 2.82 -19.81 -3.24
N GLU A 65 4.12 -19.87 -3.48
CA GLU A 65 4.77 -21.02 -4.11
C GLU A 65 4.74 -22.14 -3.07
N GLY A 66 3.85 -23.13 -3.27
CA GLY A 66 3.50 -24.20 -2.31
C GLY A 66 4.66 -24.75 -1.50
#